data_AF-A0A2I0SZJ3-F1
#
_entry.id   AF-A0A2I0SZJ3-F1
#
_cell.length_a   1.000
_cell.length_b   1.000
_cell.length_c   1.000
_cell.angle_alpha   90.00
_cell.angle_beta   90.00
_cell.angle_gamma   90.00
#
_symmetry.space_group_name_H-M   'P 1'
#
loop_
_entity.id
_entity.type
_entity.pdbx_description
1 polymer ?
#
loop_
_entity_poly.entity_id
_entity_poly.type
_entity_poly.pdbx_seq_one_letter_code
_entity_poly.pdbx_strand_id
1 'polypeptide(L)'
;MAFIDTQLYIHQMISVKNFILAADLMKSISLLRYQEESKTLSLVSRDAKPLEVYSVDFMVDSTQLGFLGMALVATGLAGGGGRG
;
A
#
# COMPACT_ATOMS: atom_id res chain seq x y z
N MET A 1 -3.38 4.95 -21.88
CA MET A 1 -4.57 4.19 -21.45
C MET A 1 -4.14 2.77 -21.19
N ALA A 2 -4.20 2.32 -19.94
CA ALA A 2 -3.82 0.99 -19.48
C ALA A 2 -4.78 0.57 -18.36
N PHE A 3 -4.96 -0.72 -18.16
CA PHE A 3 -5.73 -1.28 -17.05
C PHE A 3 -4.95 -2.44 -16.42
N ILE A 4 -5.26 -2.74 -15.18
CA ILE A 4 -4.72 -3.90 -14.45
C ILE A 4 -5.79 -4.43 -13.52
N ASP A 5 -5.84 -5.75 -13.36
CA ASP A 5 -6.74 -6.38 -12.41
C ASP A 5 -6.20 -6.20 -10.99
N THR A 6 -7.02 -5.62 -10.12
CA THR A 6 -6.76 -5.48 -8.69
C THR A 6 -7.50 -6.56 -7.90
N GLN A 7 -7.15 -6.77 -6.63
CA GLN A 7 -7.61 -7.95 -5.88
C GLN A 7 -9.02 -7.83 -5.31
N LEU A 8 -9.30 -6.78 -4.54
CA LEU A 8 -10.55 -6.65 -3.80
C LEU A 8 -11.18 -5.28 -4.00
N TYR A 9 -10.68 -4.28 -3.27
CA TYR A 9 -11.26 -2.95 -3.28
C TYR A 9 -10.17 -1.93 -2.99
N ILE A 10 -9.89 -1.09 -3.98
CA ILE A 10 -8.95 0.01 -3.85
C ILE A 10 -9.71 1.23 -3.36
N HIS A 11 -9.53 1.60 -2.10
CA HIS A 11 -10.22 2.76 -1.51
C HIS A 11 -9.46 4.06 -1.76
N GLN A 12 -8.13 4.00 -1.90
CA GLN A 12 -7.29 5.17 -2.16
C GLN A 12 -6.16 4.83 -3.13
N MET A 13 -5.87 5.78 -4.02
CA MET A 13 -4.70 5.74 -4.89
C MET A 13 -4.02 7.10 -4.89
N ILE A 14 -2.70 7.10 -4.77
CA ILE A 14 -1.86 8.28 -4.95
C ILE A 14 -0.79 7.97 -5.98
N SER A 15 -0.30 9.00 -6.66
CA SER A 15 0.72 8.82 -7.70
C SER A 15 1.89 9.78 -7.53
N VAL A 16 3.07 9.30 -7.89
CA VAL A 16 4.29 10.10 -8.00
C VAL A 16 4.99 9.73 -9.30
N LYS A 17 5.01 10.67 -10.24
CA LYS A 17 5.47 10.43 -11.62
C LYS A 17 4.74 9.24 -12.24
N ASN A 18 5.49 8.17 -12.54
CA ASN A 18 5.01 6.97 -13.22
C ASN A 18 4.62 5.87 -12.23
N PHE A 19 4.77 6.11 -10.93
CA PHE A 19 4.43 5.16 -9.87
C PHE A 19 3.07 5.52 -9.28
N ILE A 20 2.28 4.48 -9.00
CA ILE A 20 0.97 4.59 -8.37
C ILE A 20 0.98 3.68 -7.16
N LEU A 21 0.68 4.25 -6.00
CA LEU A 21 0.52 3.52 -4.75
C LEU A 21 -0.98 3.30 -4.54
N ALA A 22 -1.40 2.04 -4.60
CA ALA A 22 -2.79 1.63 -4.45
C ALA A 22 -2.96 0.97 -3.08
N ALA A 23 -3.88 1.52 -2.28
CA ALA A 23 -4.23 1.00 -0.98
C ALA A 23 -5.44 0.07 -1.11
N ASP A 24 -5.28 -1.18 -0.70
CA ASP A 24 -6.35 -2.16 -0.63
C ASP A 24 -6.82 -2.29 0.82
N LEU A 25 -8.13 -2.34 1.02
CA LEU A 25 -8.74 -2.36 2.34
C LEU A 25 -8.35 -3.60 3.16
N MET A 26 -8.05 -4.74 2.53
CA MET A 26 -7.70 -5.98 3.23
C MET A 26 -6.32 -6.54 2.86
N LYS A 27 -5.79 -6.16 1.68
CA LYS A 27 -4.55 -6.73 1.12
C LYS A 27 -3.34 -5.81 1.22
N SER A 28 -3.36 -4.82 2.12
CA SER A 28 -2.29 -3.84 2.33
C SER A 28 -2.05 -2.99 1.06
N ILE A 29 -0.81 -2.59 0.80
CA ILE A 29 -0.45 -1.61 -0.24
C ILE A 29 0.20 -2.31 -1.43
N SER A 30 -0.13 -1.87 -2.65
CA SER A 30 0.47 -2.31 -3.90
C SER A 30 1.09 -1.13 -4.65
N LEU A 31 2.33 -1.28 -5.11
CA LEU A 31 3.04 -0.32 -5.94
C LEU A 31 2.94 -0.73 -7.41
N LEU A 32 2.30 0.10 -8.21
CA LEU A 32 2.16 -0.07 -9.65
C LEU A 32 3.07 0.93 -10.38
N ARG A 33 3.48 0.58 -11.59
CA ARG A 33 4.20 1.47 -12.51
C ARG A 33 3.51 1.51 -13.86
N TYR A 34 3.25 2.72 -14.33
CA TYR A 34 2.80 2.99 -15.68
C TYR A 34 4.00 3.14 -16.62
N GLN A 35 4.00 2.35 -17.69
CA GLN A 35 5.00 2.40 -18.75
C GLN A 35 4.35 3.06 -19.97
N GLU A 36 4.78 4.28 -20.28
CA GLU A 36 4.14 5.13 -21.29
C GLU A 36 4.33 4.59 -22.71
N GLU A 37 5.54 4.09 -23.03
CA GLU A 37 5.88 3.55 -24.36
C GLU A 37 5.01 2.33 -24.71
N SER A 38 4.90 1.37 -23.79
CA SER A 38 4.10 0.15 -23.97
C SER A 38 2.61 0.37 -23.67
N LYS A 39 2.25 1.51 -23.05
CA LYS A 39 0.90 1.77 -22.52
C LYS A 39 0.43 0.65 -21.59
N THR A 40 1.30 0.16 -20.71
CA THR A 40 0.99 -0.94 -19.77
C THR A 40 1.12 -0.50 -18.31
N LEU A 41 0.29 -1.09 -17.45
CA LEU A 41 0.44 -1.02 -16.00
C LEU A 41 1.07 -2.33 -15.51
N SER A 42 2.04 -2.20 -14.62
CA SER A 42 2.79 -3.34 -14.08
C SER A 42 2.84 -3.25 -12.55
N LEU A 43 2.62 -4.37 -11.88
CA LEU A 43 2.84 -4.48 -10.43
C LEU A 43 4.35 -4.54 -10.17
N VAL A 44 4.88 -3.56 -9.45
CA VAL A 44 6.31 -3.48 -9.09
C VAL A 44 6.58 -4.21 -7.78
N SER A 45 5.76 -3.92 -6.77
CA SER A 45 5.90 -4.49 -5.44
C SER A 45 4.56 -4.50 -4.73
N ARG A 46 4.41 -5.37 -3.75
CA ARG A 46 3.26 -5.41 -2.85
C ARG A 46 3.70 -5.87 -1.48
N ASP A 47 2.98 -5.43 -0.47
CA ASP A 47 3.09 -6.06 0.84
C ASP A 47 2.38 -7.44 0.79
N ALA A 48 3.04 -8.44 1.36
CA ALA A 48 2.51 -9.80 1.46
C ALA A 48 1.67 -10.00 2.73
N LYS A 49 1.84 -9.13 3.73
CA LYS A 49 1.07 -9.20 4.97
C LYS A 49 -0.30 -8.55 4.75
N PRO A 50 -1.41 -9.23 5.11
CA PRO A 50 -2.71 -8.60 5.13
C PRO A 50 -2.71 -7.51 6.21
N LEU A 51 -3.08 -6.30 5.84
CA LEU A 51 -3.12 -5.14 6.71
C LEU A 51 -4.28 -4.24 6.25
N GLU A 52 -5.09 -3.80 7.21
CA GLU A 52 -6.17 -2.85 6.95
C GLU A 52 -5.59 -1.44 6.88
N VAL A 53 -5.39 -0.95 5.66
CA VAL A 53 -4.80 0.35 5.39
C VAL A 53 -5.92 1.36 5.20
N TYR A 54 -5.88 2.46 5.96
CA TYR A 54 -6.87 3.54 5.88
C TYR A 54 -6.42 4.65 4.95
N SER A 55 -5.14 4.99 4.99
CA SER A 55 -4.58 6.05 4.17
C SER A 55 -3.15 5.70 3.79
N VAL A 56 -2.74 6.14 2.60
CA VAL A 56 -1.37 6.02 2.12
C VAL A 56 -0.83 7.38 1.73
N ASP A 57 0.47 7.58 1.90
CA ASP A 57 1.19 8.77 1.45
C ASP A 57 2.64 8.41 1.03
N PHE A 58 3.30 9.32 0.33
CA PHE A 58 4.72 9.22 0.02
C PHE A 58 5.54 10.04 1.00
N MET A 59 6.62 9.45 1.51
CA MET A 59 7.62 10.16 2.28
C MET A 59 8.83 10.38 1.40
N VAL A 60 9.10 11.63 1.03
CA VAL A 60 10.22 11.97 0.14
C VAL A 60 11.37 12.50 1.00
N ASP A 61 12.49 11.80 1.00
CA ASP A 61 13.73 12.25 1.63
C ASP A 61 14.84 12.32 0.59
N SER A 62 15.08 13.52 0.05
CA SER A 62 16.10 13.81 -0.97
C SER A 62 16.05 12.85 -2.19
N THR A 63 16.87 11.81 -2.19
CA THR A 63 16.95 10.78 -3.23
C THR A 63 16.16 9.51 -2.91
N GLN A 64 15.61 9.41 -1.70
CA GLN A 64 14.84 8.28 -1.21
C GLN A 64 13.34 8.56 -1.29
N LEU A 65 12.58 7.56 -1.72
CA LEU A 65 11.13 7.56 -1.71
C LEU A 65 10.64 6.44 -0.81
N GLY A 66 10.09 6.81 0.35
CA GLY A 66 9.41 5.93 1.27
C GLY A 66 7.91 5.87 0.99
N PHE A 67 7.30 4.74 1.38
CA PHE A 67 5.86 4.55 1.35
C PHE A 67 5.34 4.58 2.79
N LEU A 68 4.40 5.47 3.08
CA LEU A 68 3.78 5.59 4.38
C LEU A 68 2.36 5.02 4.29
N GLY A 69 2.08 4.01 5.11
CA GLY A 69 0.74 3.44 5.26
C GLY A 69 0.24 3.66 6.68
N MET A 70 -0.91 4.33 6.82
CA MET A 70 -1.65 4.36 8.07
C MET A 70 -2.56 3.13 8.11
N ALA A 71 -2.33 2.25 9.07
CA ALA A 71 -3.09 1.03 9.25
C ALA A 71 -3.56 0.88 10.69
N LEU A 72 -4.70 0.19 10.86
CA LEU A 72 -5.15 -0.23 12.18
C LEU A 72 -4.28 -1.39 12.66
N VAL A 73 -3.30 -1.07 13.50
CA VAL A 73 -2.64 -2.08 14.33
C VAL A 73 -3.52 -2.27 15.55
N ALA A 74 -4.25 -3.38 15.61
CA ALA A 74 -4.86 -3.83 16.84
C ALA A 74 -3.73 -4.17 17.84
N THR A 75 -3.26 -3.18 18.59
CA THR A 75 -2.37 -3.42 19.73
C THR A 75 -3.15 -4.27 20.71
N GLY A 76 -2.81 -5.56 20.78
CA GLY A 76 -3.38 -6.47 21.75
C GLY A 76 -3.17 -5.91 23.16
N LEU A 77 -4.26 -5.54 23.82
CA LEU A 77 -4.36 -5.56 25.27
C LEU A 77 -4.24 -7.03 25.71
N ALA A 78 -3.03 -7.59 25.62
CA ALA A 78 -2.65 -8.78 26.35
C ALA A 78 -2.47 -8.33 27.81
N GLY A 79 -3.59 -8.22 28.52
CA GLY A 79 -3.60 -8.09 29.97
C GLY A 79 -2.79 -9.24 30.55
N GLY A 80 -1.71 -8.89 31.24
CA GLY A 80 -0.81 -9.84 31.89
C GLY A 80 -1.56 -10.77 32.83
N GLY A 81 -1.72 -12.03 32.41
CA GLY A 81 -1.99 -13.13 33.31
C GLY A 81 -0.72 -13.43 34.09
N GLY A 82 -0.68 -13.01 35.35
CA GLY A 82 0.45 -13.29 36.23
C GLY A 82 0.21 -12.82 37.65
N ARG A 83 -0.45 -13.67 38.46
CA ARG A 83 -0.13 -14.01 39.87
C ARG A 83 -1.29 -14.78 40.51
N GLY A 84 -1.06 -16.05 40.77
CA GLY A 84 -1.87 -16.96 41.58
C GLY A 84 -1.04 -18.20 41.88
#